data_AF-A0A2Z2P092-F1
#
_entry.id   AF-A0A2Z2P092-F1
#
_cell.length_a   1.000
_cell.length_b   1.000
_cell.length_c   1.000
_cell.angle_alpha   90.00
_cell.angle_beta   90.00
_cell.angle_gamma   90.00
#
_symmetry.space_group_name_H-M   'P 1'
#
loop_
_entity.id
_entity.type
_entity.pdbx_description
1 polymer ?
#
loop_
_entity_poly.entity_id
_entity_poly.type
_entity_poly.pdbx_seq_one_letter_code
_entity_poly.pdbx_strand_id
1 'polypeptide(L)'
;MDTYTQSAQPVIVSIQSQLVYGCAGNNAAMPLLQKLGATVYAVPTVLLSNTPHYPTIGGIDMASDIVEELLSRLLDRVPATGLTAILTGYIRDAATVTVVANFIDRIRKENPGIIVLADPVMGDTDLGLFIPEEVAHCVKSQLLSRADICTPNLFEARFIIGEDEVEPQDLQVALRAAGAGISVITGLGLEQGASEVQTVACQGAQRWSTSTPRLDIRPTGTGDLLAAAFLFHWLATRDVSMALQQSVDNVYSIMRQAADMSLQELEPARL
;
A
#
# COMPACT_ATOMS: atom_id res chain seq x y z
N MET A 1 28.26 -2.02 -24.03
CA MET A 1 28.83 -1.14 -22.98
C MET A 1 27.62 -0.48 -22.38
N ASP A 2 26.97 -1.19 -21.46
CA ASP A 2 25.65 -0.81 -20.97
C ASP A 2 25.85 0.09 -19.77
N THR A 3 25.69 1.38 -20.02
CA THR A 3 25.65 2.41 -18.98
C THR A 3 24.37 2.20 -18.18
N TYR A 4 24.46 1.42 -17.10
CA TYR A 4 23.53 1.51 -15.99
C TYR A 4 23.65 2.93 -15.43
N THR A 5 22.78 3.83 -15.89
CA THR A 5 22.53 5.10 -15.24
C THR A 5 22.02 4.73 -13.86
N GLN A 6 22.85 4.89 -12.84
CA GLN A 6 22.48 4.71 -11.44
C GLN A 6 21.34 5.69 -11.19
N SER A 7 20.09 5.19 -11.20
CA SER A 7 18.92 6.03 -10.93
C SER A 7 19.09 6.60 -9.53
N ALA A 8 18.78 7.90 -9.37
CA ALA A 8 18.77 8.52 -8.06
C ALA A 8 17.90 7.68 -7.11
N GLN A 9 18.39 7.43 -5.90
CA GLN A 9 17.66 6.65 -4.89
C GLN A 9 16.24 7.21 -4.73
N PRO A 10 15.17 6.39 -4.87
CA PRO A 10 13.81 6.88 -4.71
C PRO A 10 13.60 7.53 -3.35
N VAL A 11 12.96 8.69 -3.34
CA VAL A 11 12.55 9.41 -2.11
C VAL A 11 11.05 9.28 -1.97
N ILE A 12 10.59 8.57 -0.95
CA ILE A 12 9.19 8.16 -0.79
C ILE A 12 8.63 8.75 0.50
N VAL A 13 7.48 9.42 0.41
CA VAL A 13 6.68 9.79 1.58
C VAL A 13 5.67 8.68 1.83
N SER A 14 5.76 7.99 2.97
CA SER A 14 4.82 6.93 3.35
C SER A 14 3.85 7.44 4.40
N ILE A 15 2.57 7.52 4.07
CA ILE A 15 1.51 8.09 4.90
C ILE A 15 0.55 6.96 5.28
N GLN A 16 0.79 6.36 6.43
CA GLN A 16 0.16 5.09 6.86
C GLN A 16 0.08 5.02 8.39
N SER A 17 -0.47 3.92 8.93
CA SER A 17 -0.43 3.64 10.37
C SER A 17 1.00 3.44 10.88
N GLN A 18 1.21 3.64 12.19
CA GLN A 18 2.45 3.32 12.89
C GLN A 18 2.11 2.50 14.14
N LEU A 19 2.89 1.43 14.39
CA LEU A 19 2.70 0.55 15.53
C LEU A 19 3.90 0.60 16.49
N VAL A 20 3.65 0.37 17.78
CA VAL A 20 4.71 0.06 18.76
C VAL A 20 5.18 -1.39 18.59
N TYR A 21 4.25 -2.33 18.47
CA TYR A 21 4.51 -3.75 18.26
C TYR A 21 3.72 -4.26 17.04
N GLY A 22 4.39 -5.04 16.20
CA GLY A 22 3.81 -5.67 15.01
C GLY A 22 4.27 -5.06 13.68
N CYS A 23 3.85 -5.71 12.60
CA CYS A 23 4.21 -5.37 11.23
C CYS A 23 2.95 -5.02 10.43
N ALA A 24 2.65 -3.72 10.33
CA ALA A 24 1.64 -3.14 9.44
C ALA A 24 1.95 -1.65 9.24
N GLY A 25 1.38 -1.05 8.21
CA GLY A 25 1.65 0.34 7.81
C GLY A 25 3.14 0.63 7.68
N ASN A 26 3.59 1.73 8.29
CA ASN A 26 4.98 2.16 8.26
C ASN A 26 5.94 1.13 8.89
N ASN A 27 5.50 0.30 9.84
CA ASN A 27 6.34 -0.77 10.40
C ASN A 27 6.64 -1.89 9.37
N ALA A 28 5.79 -2.02 8.35
CA ALA A 28 5.98 -2.95 7.23
C ALA A 28 6.70 -2.26 6.06
N ALA A 29 6.16 -1.13 5.60
CA ALA A 29 6.62 -0.45 4.39
C ALA A 29 8.04 0.14 4.55
N MET A 30 8.30 0.88 5.63
CA MET A 30 9.55 1.64 5.77
C MET A 30 10.80 0.74 5.81
N PRO A 31 10.87 -0.34 6.63
CA PRO A 31 12.05 -1.19 6.65
C PRO A 31 12.31 -1.89 5.31
N LEU A 32 11.26 -2.32 4.61
CA LEU A 32 11.39 -2.95 3.30
C LEU A 32 11.91 -1.96 2.26
N LEU A 33 11.30 -0.78 2.15
CA LEU A 33 11.72 0.27 1.22
C LEU A 33 13.17 0.71 1.45
N GLN A 34 13.55 0.92 2.72
CA GLN A 34 14.92 1.28 3.08
C GLN A 34 15.91 0.18 2.69
N LYS A 35 15.56 -1.09 2.92
CA LYS A 35 16.37 -2.24 2.52
C LYS A 35 16.56 -2.30 1.01
N LEU A 36 15.50 -2.02 0.26
CA LEU A 36 15.55 -1.96 -1.21
C LEU A 36 16.35 -0.75 -1.72
N GLY A 37 16.65 0.23 -0.86
CA GLY A 37 17.54 1.36 -1.16
C GLY A 37 16.82 2.69 -1.36
N ALA A 38 15.55 2.81 -0.96
CA ALA A 38 14.81 4.07 -0.95
C ALA A 38 15.09 4.89 0.31
N THR A 39 15.06 6.22 0.18
CA THR A 39 14.88 7.13 1.32
C THR A 39 13.39 7.22 1.63
N VAL A 40 13.01 7.02 2.89
CA VAL A 40 11.61 7.01 3.30
C VAL A 40 11.36 8.03 4.39
N TYR A 41 10.34 8.88 4.18
CA TYR A 41 9.79 9.77 5.19
C TYR A 41 8.42 9.24 5.61
N ALA A 42 8.37 8.60 6.78
CA ALA A 42 7.14 8.07 7.34
C ALA A 42 6.34 9.17 8.05
N VAL A 43 5.06 9.27 7.72
CA VAL A 43 4.08 10.16 8.37
C VAL A 43 2.96 9.29 8.94
N PRO A 44 2.85 9.16 10.27
CA PRO A 44 1.82 8.34 10.89
C PRO A 44 0.44 8.99 10.78
N THR A 45 -0.58 8.20 10.44
CA THR A 45 -2.00 8.59 10.45
C THR A 45 -2.69 8.15 11.74
N VAL A 46 -2.19 7.07 12.34
CA VAL A 46 -2.54 6.57 13.66
C VAL A 46 -1.27 6.09 14.34
N LEU A 47 -1.26 6.13 15.68
CA LEU A 47 -0.21 5.50 16.49
C LEU A 47 -0.87 4.51 17.44
N LEU A 48 -0.70 3.22 17.15
CA LEU A 48 -1.33 2.13 17.89
C LEU A 48 -0.29 1.25 18.60
N SER A 49 -0.69 0.57 19.67
CA SER A 49 0.15 -0.40 20.35
C SER A 49 0.47 -1.60 19.45
N ASN A 50 -0.53 -2.08 18.71
CA ASN A 50 -0.51 -3.26 17.85
C ASN A 50 -1.75 -3.28 16.95
N THR A 51 -1.89 -4.28 16.08
CA THR A 51 -3.05 -4.42 15.19
C THR A 51 -4.31 -4.85 15.97
N PRO A 52 -5.52 -4.62 15.40
CA PRO A 52 -6.79 -5.04 16.01
C PRO A 52 -6.97 -6.56 16.18
N HIS A 53 -6.08 -7.36 15.61
CA HIS A 53 -6.12 -8.83 15.71
C HIS A 53 -5.67 -9.35 17.09
N TYR A 54 -5.09 -8.50 17.93
CA TYR A 54 -4.74 -8.84 19.31
C TYR A 54 -5.91 -8.60 20.28
N PRO A 55 -5.97 -9.31 21.42
CA PRO A 55 -7.05 -9.15 22.40
C PRO A 55 -7.16 -7.75 23.02
N THR A 56 -6.07 -6.99 23.02
CA THR A 56 -6.01 -5.63 23.56
C THR A 56 -5.35 -4.71 22.56
N ILE A 57 -5.89 -3.49 22.46
CA ILE A 57 -5.34 -2.43 21.62
C ILE A 57 -5.46 -1.10 22.36
N GLY A 58 -4.43 -0.27 22.22
CA GLY A 58 -4.45 1.12 22.66
C GLY A 58 -3.79 2.01 21.61
N GLY A 59 -4.04 3.31 21.69
CA GLY A 59 -3.44 4.26 20.75
C GLY A 59 -4.35 5.43 20.45
N ILE A 60 -3.95 6.21 19.44
CA ILE A 60 -4.64 7.42 19.01
C ILE A 60 -4.72 7.50 17.49
N ASP A 61 -5.77 8.15 17.01
CA ASP A 61 -5.74 8.76 15.68
C ASP A 61 -4.92 10.03 15.76
N MET A 62 -4.05 10.25 14.78
CA MET A 62 -3.39 11.53 14.65
C MET A 62 -4.44 12.55 14.22
N ALA A 63 -4.54 13.67 14.93
CA ALA A 63 -5.39 14.76 14.52
C ALA A 63 -4.95 15.27 13.13
N SER A 64 -5.90 15.62 12.27
CA SER A 64 -5.63 15.95 10.88
C SER A 64 -4.73 17.19 10.72
N ASP A 65 -4.83 18.16 11.63
CA ASP A 65 -3.96 19.33 11.71
C ASP A 65 -2.51 18.97 12.05
N ILE A 66 -2.29 17.97 12.89
CA ILE A 66 -0.96 17.43 13.18
C ILE A 66 -0.38 16.75 11.93
N VAL A 67 -1.18 15.94 11.22
CA VAL A 67 -0.73 15.30 9.96
C VAL A 67 -0.39 16.37 8.92
N GLU A 68 -1.22 17.41 8.78
CA GLU A 68 -0.98 18.54 7.89
C GLU A 68 0.32 19.26 8.25
N GLU A 69 0.55 19.55 9.53
CA GLU A 69 1.78 20.19 9.98
C GLU A 69 3.00 19.32 9.68
N LEU A 70 2.97 18.02 9.97
CA LEU A 70 4.09 17.12 9.66
C LEU A 70 4.44 17.11 8.17
N LEU A 71 3.43 17.01 7.30
CA LEU A 71 3.60 17.06 5.85
C LEU A 71 4.14 18.41 5.38
N SER A 72 3.68 19.51 5.98
CA SER A 72 4.17 20.86 5.69
C SER A 72 5.63 21.04 6.11
N ARG A 73 6.00 20.62 7.32
CA ARG A 73 7.38 20.71 7.85
C ARG A 73 8.35 19.80 7.11
N LEU A 74 7.89 18.68 6.55
CA LEU A 74 8.69 17.87 5.64
C LEU A 74 9.15 18.70 4.43
N LEU A 75 8.27 19.52 3.86
CA LEU A 75 8.59 20.37 2.71
C LEU A 75 9.54 21.53 3.04
N ASP A 76 9.68 21.90 4.33
CA ASP A 76 10.72 22.83 4.79
C ASP A 76 12.14 22.21 4.71
N ARG A 77 12.24 20.89 4.52
CA ARG A 77 13.51 20.14 4.47
C ARG A 77 13.75 19.47 3.12
N VAL A 78 12.69 19.05 2.45
CA VAL A 78 12.74 18.33 1.18
C VAL A 78 11.80 19.02 0.19
N PRO A 79 12.31 19.65 -0.88
CA PRO A 79 11.44 20.29 -1.86
C PRO A 79 10.55 19.25 -2.56
N ALA A 80 9.36 19.65 -3.00
CA ALA A 80 8.42 18.76 -3.68
C ALA A 80 9.02 18.04 -4.91
N THR A 81 9.93 18.71 -5.63
CA THR A 81 10.68 18.16 -6.78
C THR A 81 11.75 17.13 -6.38
N GLY A 82 12.11 17.07 -5.10
CA GLY A 82 12.99 16.04 -4.55
C GLY A 82 12.27 14.75 -4.18
N LEU A 83 10.93 14.74 -4.19
CA LEU A 83 10.12 13.56 -3.92
C LEU A 83 9.93 12.73 -5.19
N THR A 84 10.07 11.41 -5.09
CA THR A 84 9.85 10.46 -6.18
C THR A 84 8.46 9.86 -6.13
N ALA A 85 7.96 9.55 -4.94
CA ALA A 85 6.62 9.00 -4.78
C ALA A 85 5.97 9.31 -3.43
N ILE A 86 4.65 9.14 -3.39
CA ILE A 86 3.81 9.15 -2.21
C ILE A 86 3.12 7.79 -2.13
N LEU A 87 3.18 7.15 -0.96
CA LEU A 87 2.51 5.89 -0.64
C LEU A 87 1.48 6.17 0.45
N THR A 88 0.19 6.00 0.16
CA THR A 88 -0.87 6.11 1.17
C THR A 88 -1.38 4.73 1.57
N GLY A 89 -1.72 4.55 2.84
CA GLY A 89 -2.30 3.31 3.37
C GLY A 89 -3.39 3.60 4.39
N TYR A 90 -3.39 2.89 5.51
CA TYR A 90 -4.42 2.99 6.56
C TYR A 90 -4.66 4.43 7.05
N ILE A 91 -5.90 4.92 6.92
CA ILE A 91 -6.37 6.20 7.46
C ILE A 91 -7.76 5.98 8.06
N ARG A 92 -7.97 6.41 9.31
CA ARG A 92 -9.23 6.21 10.04
C ARG A 92 -10.09 7.47 10.20
N ASP A 93 -9.62 8.61 9.68
CA ASP A 93 -10.29 9.90 9.80
C ASP A 93 -10.46 10.57 8.42
N ALA A 94 -11.68 11.01 8.12
CA ALA A 94 -12.02 11.62 6.84
C ALA A 94 -11.33 12.99 6.65
N ALA A 95 -11.13 13.76 7.72
CA ALA A 95 -10.39 15.02 7.62
C ALA A 95 -8.91 14.78 7.26
N THR A 96 -8.31 13.72 7.83
CA THR A 96 -6.96 13.27 7.47
C THR A 96 -6.88 12.82 6.02
N VAL A 97 -7.89 12.11 5.49
CA VAL A 97 -7.97 11.78 4.06
C VAL A 97 -7.90 13.05 3.20
N THR A 98 -8.67 14.09 3.56
CA THR A 98 -8.67 15.37 2.84
C THR A 98 -7.33 16.09 2.93
N VAL A 99 -6.67 16.09 4.10
CA VAL A 99 -5.31 16.63 4.26
C VAL A 99 -4.32 15.95 3.32
N VAL A 100 -4.35 14.61 3.25
CA VAL A 100 -3.46 13.84 2.37
C VAL A 100 -3.76 14.12 0.89
N ALA A 101 -5.03 14.20 0.50
CA ALA A 101 -5.43 14.55 -0.85
C ALA A 101 -4.93 15.95 -1.26
N ASN A 102 -5.07 16.94 -0.38
CA ASN A 102 -4.58 18.30 -0.60
C ASN A 102 -3.05 18.36 -0.71
N PHE A 103 -2.35 17.56 0.11
CA PHE A 103 -0.89 17.42 0.02
C PHE A 103 -0.49 16.86 -1.36
N ILE A 104 -1.11 15.77 -1.82
CA ILE A 104 -0.86 15.21 -3.15
C ILE A 104 -1.06 16.26 -4.25
N ASP A 105 -2.17 17.01 -4.21
CA ASP A 105 -2.46 18.05 -5.20
C ASP A 105 -1.42 19.17 -5.19
N ARG A 106 -0.94 19.57 -4.00
CA ARG A 106 0.13 20.55 -3.85
C ARG A 106 1.43 20.03 -4.46
N ILE A 107 1.84 18.79 -4.13
CA ILE A 107 3.07 18.20 -4.69
C ILE A 107 2.97 18.10 -6.21
N ARG A 108 1.84 17.66 -6.77
CA ARG A 108 1.66 17.54 -8.23
C ARG A 108 1.78 18.86 -8.98
N LYS A 109 1.38 19.99 -8.38
CA LYS A 109 1.55 21.32 -8.98
C LYS A 109 3.03 21.69 -9.14
N GLU A 110 3.87 21.29 -8.19
CA GLU A 110 5.30 21.60 -8.17
C GLU A 110 6.15 20.51 -8.85
N ASN A 111 5.66 19.27 -8.83
CA ASN A 111 6.29 18.06 -9.36
C ASN A 111 5.26 17.18 -10.09
N PRO A 112 4.93 17.49 -11.36
CA PRO A 112 3.97 16.71 -12.13
C PRO A 112 4.37 15.25 -12.39
N GLY A 113 5.64 14.89 -12.15
CA GLY A 113 6.17 13.54 -12.30
C GLY A 113 6.09 12.68 -11.04
N ILE A 114 5.55 13.22 -9.93
CA ILE A 114 5.37 12.45 -8.68
C ILE A 114 4.44 11.27 -8.93
N ILE A 115 4.80 10.13 -8.34
CA ILE A 115 4.03 8.90 -8.44
C ILE A 115 3.25 8.70 -7.16
N VAL A 116 1.95 8.46 -7.26
CA VAL A 116 1.08 8.22 -6.11
C VAL A 116 0.61 6.77 -6.15
N LEU A 117 1.01 5.99 -5.15
CA LEU A 117 0.39 4.69 -4.87
C LEU A 117 -0.59 4.85 -3.71
N ALA A 118 -1.84 4.46 -3.95
CA ALA A 118 -2.86 4.41 -2.92
C ALA A 118 -3.25 2.97 -2.60
N ASP A 119 -2.88 2.51 -1.41
CA ASP A 119 -3.36 1.27 -0.83
C ASP A 119 -4.64 1.57 -0.03
N PRO A 120 -5.83 1.15 -0.49
CA PRO A 120 -7.10 1.56 0.11
C PRO A 120 -7.44 0.70 1.34
N VAL A 121 -6.55 0.68 2.33
CA VAL A 121 -6.63 -0.17 3.52
C VAL A 121 -7.88 0.16 4.33
N MET A 122 -8.96 -0.58 4.10
CA MET A 122 -10.28 -0.31 4.69
C MET A 122 -10.97 -1.56 5.24
N GLY A 123 -10.62 -2.74 4.76
CA GLY A 123 -11.23 -3.97 5.22
C GLY A 123 -10.65 -5.22 4.59
N ASP A 124 -11.08 -6.35 5.11
CA ASP A 124 -10.79 -7.66 4.54
C ASP A 124 -12.01 -8.58 4.67
N THR A 125 -11.87 -9.80 4.16
CA THR A 125 -12.94 -10.80 4.11
C THR A 125 -13.31 -11.37 5.48
N ASP A 126 -12.46 -11.21 6.50
CA ASP A 126 -12.72 -11.73 7.85
C ASP A 126 -13.48 -10.72 8.70
N LEU A 127 -12.98 -9.48 8.72
CA LEU A 127 -13.43 -8.43 9.61
C LEU A 127 -14.44 -7.50 8.94
N GLY A 128 -14.57 -7.58 7.62
CA GLY A 128 -15.28 -6.58 6.84
C GLY A 128 -14.52 -5.24 6.92
N LEU A 129 -15.27 -4.14 6.93
CA LEU A 129 -14.67 -2.81 7.13
C LEU A 129 -14.16 -2.67 8.57
N PHE A 130 -12.89 -2.32 8.72
CA PHE A 130 -12.28 -1.94 10.01
C PHE A 130 -12.03 -0.42 10.12
N ILE A 131 -12.53 0.36 9.16
CA ILE A 131 -12.66 1.82 9.23
C ILE A 131 -14.13 2.22 9.07
N PRO A 132 -14.54 3.42 9.53
CA PRO A 132 -15.88 3.92 9.27
C PRO A 132 -16.16 4.03 7.76
N GLU A 133 -17.38 3.69 7.35
CA GLU A 133 -17.78 3.64 5.94
C GLU A 133 -17.64 5.01 5.25
N GLU A 134 -17.90 6.11 5.97
CA GLU A 134 -17.68 7.47 5.47
C GLU A 134 -16.21 7.74 5.12
N VAL A 135 -15.27 7.13 5.85
CA VAL A 135 -13.83 7.24 5.59
C VAL A 135 -13.48 6.42 4.35
N ALA A 136 -14.03 5.22 4.20
CA ALA A 136 -13.84 4.39 2.99
C ALA A 136 -14.32 5.12 1.72
N HIS A 137 -15.46 5.78 1.78
CA HIS A 137 -15.94 6.64 0.68
C HIS A 137 -15.04 7.85 0.42
N CYS A 138 -14.46 8.46 1.46
CA CYS A 138 -13.47 9.53 1.31
C CYS A 138 -12.19 9.02 0.64
N VAL A 139 -11.67 7.85 1.05
CA VAL A 139 -10.49 7.22 0.42
C VAL A 139 -10.74 6.99 -1.07
N LYS A 140 -11.89 6.42 -1.43
CA LYS A 140 -12.28 6.21 -2.83
C LYS A 140 -12.36 7.52 -3.62
N SER A 141 -13.12 8.50 -3.11
CA SER A 141 -13.39 9.73 -3.85
C SER A 141 -12.21 10.71 -3.89
N GLN A 142 -11.34 10.70 -2.88
CA GLN A 142 -10.26 11.69 -2.73
C GLN A 142 -8.86 11.11 -2.96
N LEU A 143 -8.56 9.87 -2.57
CA LEU A 143 -7.21 9.31 -2.74
C LEU A 143 -7.10 8.44 -3.98
N LEU A 144 -8.02 7.50 -4.21
CA LEU A 144 -7.98 6.64 -5.41
C LEU A 144 -8.11 7.44 -6.71
N SER A 145 -8.93 8.49 -6.71
CA SER A 145 -9.05 9.42 -7.85
C SER A 145 -7.76 10.20 -8.15
N ARG A 146 -6.81 10.20 -7.21
CA ARG A 146 -5.48 10.79 -7.34
C ARG A 146 -4.40 9.72 -7.47
N ALA A 147 -4.70 8.44 -7.52
CA ALA A 147 -3.67 7.41 -7.56
C ALA A 147 -3.17 7.18 -9.00
N ASP A 148 -1.87 6.97 -9.16
CA ASP A 148 -1.30 6.40 -10.38
C ASP A 148 -1.35 4.87 -10.33
N ILE A 149 -1.21 4.32 -9.11
CA ILE A 149 -1.23 2.89 -8.80
C ILE A 149 -2.17 2.65 -7.62
N CYS A 150 -3.02 1.63 -7.66
CA CYS A 150 -3.77 1.17 -6.49
C CYS A 150 -3.56 -0.33 -6.20
N THR A 151 -3.63 -0.72 -4.93
CA THR A 151 -3.30 -2.09 -4.47
C THR A 151 -4.39 -2.77 -3.65
N PRO A 152 -5.69 -2.67 -4.01
CA PRO A 152 -6.76 -3.22 -3.19
C PRO A 152 -6.64 -4.75 -3.04
N ASN A 153 -7.00 -5.27 -1.88
CA ASN A 153 -7.36 -6.69 -1.78
C ASN A 153 -8.73 -6.96 -2.44
N LEU A 154 -9.14 -8.23 -2.52
CA LEU A 154 -10.41 -8.60 -3.17
C LEU A 154 -11.66 -7.97 -2.51
N PHE A 155 -11.72 -7.94 -1.18
CA PHE A 155 -12.81 -7.29 -0.44
C PHE A 155 -12.86 -5.80 -0.79
N GLU A 156 -11.70 -5.17 -0.78
CA GLU A 156 -11.57 -3.74 -1.05
C GLU A 156 -11.96 -3.39 -2.48
N ALA A 157 -11.55 -4.21 -3.43
CA ALA A 157 -11.93 -4.07 -4.82
C ALA A 157 -13.46 -4.14 -4.99
N ARG A 158 -14.13 -5.12 -4.36
CA ARG A 158 -15.61 -5.23 -4.40
C ARG A 158 -16.28 -3.99 -3.81
N PHE A 159 -15.83 -3.51 -2.64
CA PHE A 159 -16.37 -2.29 -2.03
C PHE A 159 -16.17 -1.05 -2.91
N ILE A 160 -15.01 -0.90 -3.55
CA ILE A 160 -14.73 0.23 -4.45
C ILE A 160 -15.69 0.22 -5.64
N ILE A 161 -16.11 -0.95 -6.11
CA ILE A 161 -16.97 -1.08 -7.28
C ILE A 161 -18.44 -0.94 -6.89
N GLY A 162 -18.79 -1.35 -5.68
CA GLY A 162 -20.17 -1.36 -5.18
C GLY A 162 -20.95 -2.59 -5.62
N GLU A 163 -20.24 -3.69 -5.92
CA GLU A 163 -20.82 -4.95 -6.38
C GLU A 163 -20.12 -6.12 -5.68
N ASP A 164 -20.90 -7.00 -5.05
CA ASP A 164 -20.39 -8.14 -4.28
C ASP A 164 -20.02 -9.33 -5.18
N GLU A 165 -20.68 -9.46 -6.34
CA GLU A 165 -20.54 -10.57 -7.29
C GLU A 165 -19.73 -10.19 -8.54
N VAL A 166 -18.59 -9.53 -8.36
CA VAL A 166 -17.71 -9.12 -9.47
C VAL A 166 -16.62 -10.14 -9.69
N GLU A 167 -16.53 -10.65 -10.91
CA GLU A 167 -15.44 -11.52 -11.32
C GLU A 167 -14.13 -10.73 -11.41
N PRO A 168 -12.95 -11.35 -11.16
CA PRO A 168 -11.67 -10.66 -11.19
C PRO A 168 -11.35 -9.90 -12.50
N GLN A 169 -12.00 -10.27 -13.61
CA GLN A 169 -11.88 -9.59 -14.90
C GLN A 169 -12.60 -8.24 -14.92
N ASP A 170 -13.74 -8.15 -14.25
CA ASP A 170 -14.58 -6.95 -14.20
C ASP A 170 -14.03 -5.92 -13.20
N LEU A 171 -13.35 -6.40 -12.15
CA LEU A 171 -12.65 -5.56 -11.17
C LEU A 171 -11.68 -4.58 -11.86
N GLN A 172 -11.04 -5.01 -12.94
CA GLN A 172 -10.07 -4.22 -13.69
C GLN A 172 -10.70 -2.95 -14.28
N VAL A 173 -11.85 -3.08 -14.92
CA VAL A 173 -12.53 -1.96 -15.61
C VAL A 173 -12.99 -0.94 -14.58
N ALA A 174 -13.54 -1.41 -13.48
CA ALA A 174 -14.10 -0.54 -12.46
C ALA A 174 -13.01 0.17 -11.63
N LEU A 175 -11.87 -0.47 -11.36
CA LEU A 175 -10.73 0.20 -10.73
C LEU A 175 -10.09 1.26 -11.63
N ARG A 176 -10.03 1.04 -12.95
CA ARG A 176 -9.64 2.10 -13.90
C ARG A 176 -10.59 3.29 -13.85
N ALA A 177 -11.89 3.04 -13.77
CA ALA A 177 -12.90 4.09 -13.65
C ALA A 177 -12.73 4.90 -12.34
N ALA A 178 -12.15 4.30 -11.30
CA ALA A 178 -11.82 4.98 -10.04
C ALA A 178 -10.60 5.92 -10.14
N GLY A 179 -9.84 5.91 -11.24
CA GLY A 179 -8.81 6.92 -11.56
C GLY A 179 -7.37 6.39 -11.66
N ALA A 180 -7.10 5.16 -11.23
CA ALA A 180 -5.74 4.59 -11.25
C ALA A 180 -5.33 4.06 -12.64
N GLY A 181 -4.10 4.37 -13.05
CA GLY A 181 -3.52 3.86 -14.30
C GLY A 181 -3.10 2.40 -14.21
N ILE A 182 -2.72 1.95 -13.00
CA ILE A 182 -2.34 0.57 -12.68
C ILE A 182 -3.14 0.12 -11.46
N SER A 183 -3.67 -1.11 -11.51
CA SER A 183 -4.26 -1.76 -10.34
C SER A 183 -3.59 -3.09 -10.06
N VAL A 184 -3.38 -3.40 -8.78
CA VAL A 184 -2.79 -4.66 -8.29
C VAL A 184 -3.75 -5.26 -7.28
N ILE A 185 -4.46 -6.32 -7.69
CA ILE A 185 -5.45 -7.00 -6.87
C ILE A 185 -4.79 -8.17 -6.16
N THR A 186 -4.93 -8.21 -4.84
CA THR A 186 -4.26 -9.18 -3.97
C THR A 186 -5.24 -10.19 -3.38
N GLY A 187 -4.72 -11.36 -2.97
CA GLY A 187 -5.49 -12.33 -2.18
C GLY A 187 -6.51 -13.17 -2.96
N LEU A 188 -6.40 -13.26 -4.29
CA LEU A 188 -7.29 -14.13 -5.08
C LEU A 188 -7.02 -15.61 -4.74
N GLY A 189 -8.08 -16.39 -4.52
CA GLY A 189 -7.98 -17.81 -4.12
C GLY A 189 -8.09 -18.05 -2.61
N LEU A 190 -7.93 -17.01 -1.77
CA LEU A 190 -7.96 -17.17 -0.31
C LEU A 190 -9.35 -17.59 0.20
N GLU A 191 -10.40 -16.91 -0.26
CA GLU A 191 -11.80 -17.19 0.10
C GLU A 191 -12.22 -18.62 -0.30
N GLN A 192 -11.69 -19.13 -1.41
CA GLN A 192 -12.03 -20.45 -1.95
C GLN A 192 -11.21 -21.59 -1.32
N GLY A 193 -10.32 -21.30 -0.36
CA GLY A 193 -9.47 -22.32 0.24
C GLY A 193 -8.43 -22.89 -0.73
N ALA A 194 -8.04 -22.14 -1.76
CA ALA A 194 -7.08 -22.61 -2.76
C ALA A 194 -5.70 -22.89 -2.15
N SER A 195 -4.97 -23.82 -2.77
CA SER A 195 -3.58 -24.15 -2.39
C SER A 195 -2.57 -23.08 -2.80
N GLU A 196 -2.99 -22.15 -3.65
CA GLU A 196 -2.18 -21.02 -4.11
C GLU A 196 -2.95 -19.71 -3.92
N VAL A 197 -2.20 -18.63 -3.68
CA VAL A 197 -2.72 -17.27 -3.64
C VAL A 197 -2.23 -16.57 -4.90
N GLN A 198 -3.15 -15.98 -5.65
CA GLN A 198 -2.84 -15.24 -6.87
C GLN A 198 -2.90 -13.73 -6.63
N THR A 199 -1.94 -13.02 -7.21
CA THR A 199 -1.92 -11.55 -7.31
C THR A 199 -1.98 -11.16 -8.78
N VAL A 200 -2.85 -10.22 -9.13
CA VAL A 200 -3.09 -9.80 -10.52
C VAL A 200 -2.79 -8.31 -10.65
N ALA A 201 -1.92 -7.94 -11.58
CA ALA A 201 -1.70 -6.55 -11.96
C ALA A 201 -2.29 -6.24 -13.34
N CYS A 202 -2.75 -5.01 -13.51
CA CYS A 202 -3.44 -4.55 -14.70
C CYS A 202 -2.98 -3.15 -15.10
N GLN A 203 -2.79 -2.91 -16.39
CA GLN A 203 -2.46 -1.61 -16.97
C GLN A 203 -3.08 -1.49 -18.36
N GLY A 204 -4.05 -0.58 -18.53
CA GLY A 204 -4.86 -0.57 -19.75
C GLY A 204 -5.44 -1.97 -20.05
N ALA A 205 -5.46 -2.41 -21.31
CA ALA A 205 -5.97 -3.75 -21.65
C ALA A 205 -5.07 -4.91 -21.20
N GLN A 206 -3.87 -4.65 -20.69
CA GLN A 206 -2.90 -5.68 -20.32
C GLN A 206 -3.12 -6.18 -18.89
N ARG A 207 -2.87 -7.47 -18.69
CA ARG A 207 -3.02 -8.17 -17.42
C ARG A 207 -1.84 -9.11 -17.21
N TRP A 208 -1.31 -9.10 -16.00
CA TRP A 208 -0.29 -10.01 -15.51
C TRP A 208 -0.77 -10.66 -14.22
N SER A 209 -0.33 -11.88 -13.98
CA SER A 209 -0.65 -12.59 -12.75
C SER A 209 0.55 -13.41 -12.30
N THR A 210 0.71 -13.51 -10.99
CA THR A 210 1.68 -14.42 -10.37
C THR A 210 0.98 -15.13 -9.21
N SER A 211 1.42 -16.34 -8.89
CA SER A 211 0.89 -17.12 -7.79
C SER A 211 2.00 -17.67 -6.91
N THR A 212 1.68 -17.82 -5.63
CA THR A 212 2.55 -18.46 -4.64
C THR A 212 1.79 -19.55 -3.90
N PRO A 213 2.46 -20.60 -3.42
CA PRO A 213 1.86 -21.53 -2.48
C PRO A 213 1.24 -20.79 -1.30
N ARG A 214 0.07 -21.22 -0.85
CA ARG A 214 -0.53 -20.71 0.37
C ARG A 214 0.27 -21.24 1.57
N LEU A 215 0.72 -20.33 2.42
CA LEU A 215 1.32 -20.68 3.71
C LEU A 215 0.22 -20.72 4.78
N ASP A 216 0.33 -21.66 5.72
CA ASP A 216 -0.61 -21.80 6.84
C ASP A 216 -0.25 -20.84 7.99
N ILE A 217 -0.12 -19.56 7.64
CA ILE A 217 0.05 -18.44 8.56
C ILE A 217 -0.82 -17.28 8.08
N ARG A 218 -1.21 -16.41 9.01
CA ARG A 218 -1.99 -15.22 8.67
C ARG A 218 -1.48 -13.96 9.39
N PRO A 219 -0.30 -13.48 9.01
CA PRO A 219 0.25 -12.26 9.57
C PRO A 219 -0.49 -11.03 9.04
N THR A 220 -0.47 -9.95 9.82
CA THR A 220 -0.85 -8.62 9.33
C THR A 220 0.27 -8.00 8.49
N GLY A 221 -0.07 -6.98 7.69
CA GLY A 221 0.91 -6.17 6.95
C GLY A 221 1.41 -6.71 5.62
N THR A 222 0.89 -7.85 5.13
CA THR A 222 1.25 -8.38 3.80
C THR A 222 0.86 -7.43 2.67
N GLY A 223 -0.30 -6.76 2.77
CA GLY A 223 -0.73 -5.71 1.85
C GLY A 223 0.22 -4.51 1.84
N ASP A 224 0.58 -4.01 3.02
CA ASP A 224 1.53 -2.89 3.16
C ASP A 224 2.91 -3.22 2.55
N LEU A 225 3.40 -4.45 2.76
CA LEU A 225 4.64 -4.94 2.15
C LEU A 225 4.53 -5.02 0.63
N LEU A 226 3.41 -5.53 0.10
CA LEU A 226 3.20 -5.63 -1.34
C LEU A 226 3.14 -4.23 -1.97
N ALA A 227 2.37 -3.31 -1.38
CA ALA A 227 2.23 -1.94 -1.86
C ALA A 227 3.60 -1.23 -1.89
N ALA A 228 4.38 -1.36 -0.82
CA ALA A 228 5.74 -0.83 -0.73
C ALA A 228 6.69 -1.44 -1.78
N ALA A 229 6.73 -2.77 -1.88
CA ALA A 229 7.60 -3.47 -2.82
C ALA A 229 7.23 -3.17 -4.27
N PHE A 230 5.93 -3.18 -4.60
CA PHE A 230 5.44 -2.90 -5.94
C PHE A 230 5.78 -1.47 -6.35
N LEU A 231 5.56 -0.48 -5.47
CA LEU A 231 5.96 0.91 -5.73
C LEU A 231 7.46 1.01 -6.04
N PHE A 232 8.30 0.41 -5.20
CA PHE A 232 9.74 0.45 -5.38
C PHE A 232 10.18 -0.15 -6.71
N HIS A 233 9.75 -1.38 -7.00
CA HIS A 233 10.15 -2.08 -8.21
C HIS A 233 9.60 -1.40 -9.45
N TRP A 234 8.37 -0.89 -9.41
CA TRP A 234 7.81 -0.12 -10.51
C TRP A 234 8.58 1.18 -10.78
N LEU A 235 8.99 1.90 -9.73
CA LEU A 235 9.84 3.09 -9.89
C LEU A 235 11.18 2.78 -10.56
N ALA A 236 11.74 1.61 -10.26
CA ALA A 236 13.02 1.14 -10.78
C ALA A 236 12.94 0.59 -12.22
N THR A 237 11.90 -0.17 -12.55
CA THR A 237 11.81 -0.91 -13.82
C THR A 237 10.89 -0.26 -14.84
N ARG A 238 9.85 0.46 -14.38
CA ARG A 238 8.70 0.90 -15.19
C ARG A 238 8.02 -0.24 -15.95
N ASP A 239 8.15 -1.46 -15.45
CA ASP A 239 7.57 -2.68 -16.01
C ASP A 239 6.66 -3.34 -14.96
N VAL A 240 5.36 -3.43 -15.27
CA VAL A 240 4.34 -3.97 -14.36
C VAL A 240 4.56 -5.46 -14.08
N SER A 241 5.00 -6.24 -15.07
CA SER A 241 5.24 -7.67 -14.90
C SER A 241 6.41 -7.91 -13.96
N MET A 242 7.51 -7.17 -14.14
CA MET A 242 8.68 -7.27 -13.27
C MET A 242 8.35 -6.80 -11.85
N ALA A 243 7.68 -5.65 -11.72
CA ALA A 243 7.28 -5.12 -10.42
C ALA A 243 6.34 -6.08 -9.67
N LEU A 244 5.38 -6.69 -10.37
CA LEU A 244 4.48 -7.69 -9.81
C LEU A 244 5.26 -8.91 -9.30
N GLN A 245 6.12 -9.50 -10.14
CA GLN A 245 6.85 -10.71 -9.75
C GLN A 245 7.77 -10.43 -8.55
N GLN A 246 8.58 -9.37 -8.61
CA GLN A 246 9.54 -9.05 -7.55
C GLN A 246 8.84 -8.69 -6.23
N SER A 247 7.72 -7.95 -6.29
CA SER A 247 6.96 -7.61 -5.07
C SER A 247 6.36 -8.84 -4.40
N VAL A 248 5.79 -9.77 -5.18
CA VAL A 248 5.26 -11.03 -4.65
C VAL A 248 6.38 -11.92 -4.11
N ASP A 249 7.53 -12.00 -4.78
CA ASP A 249 8.70 -12.73 -4.29
C ASP A 249 9.20 -12.17 -2.94
N ASN A 250 9.24 -10.84 -2.79
CA ASN A 250 9.60 -10.20 -1.52
C ASN A 250 8.62 -10.58 -0.40
N VAL A 251 7.32 -10.43 -0.62
CA VAL A 251 6.29 -10.73 0.39
C VAL A 251 6.33 -12.21 0.75
N TYR A 252 6.36 -13.10 -0.24
CA TYR A 252 6.39 -14.54 -0.01
C TYR A 252 7.64 -14.98 0.74
N SER A 253 8.81 -14.42 0.43
CA SER A 253 10.04 -14.71 1.16
C SER A 253 9.95 -14.31 2.63
N ILE A 254 9.41 -13.12 2.93
CA ILE A 254 9.20 -12.65 4.31
C ILE A 254 8.22 -13.57 5.04
N MET A 255 7.10 -13.90 4.41
CA MET A 255 6.08 -14.78 4.99
C MET A 255 6.63 -16.18 5.25
N ARG A 256 7.38 -16.75 4.29
CA ARG A 256 8.01 -18.06 4.45
C ARG A 256 9.00 -18.07 5.60
N GLN A 257 9.84 -17.04 5.72
CA GLN A 257 10.75 -16.90 6.86
C GLN A 257 9.97 -16.85 8.19
N ALA A 258 8.90 -16.07 8.26
CA ALA A 258 8.06 -16.01 9.45
C ALA A 258 7.43 -17.38 9.79
N ALA A 259 6.95 -18.13 8.80
CA ALA A 259 6.43 -19.47 8.99
C ALA A 259 7.51 -20.45 9.49
N ASP A 260 8.66 -20.49 8.82
CA ASP A 260 9.78 -21.37 9.15
C ASP A 260 10.31 -21.11 10.57
N MET A 261 10.26 -19.85 11.01
CA MET A 261 10.69 -19.42 12.34
C MET A 261 9.54 -19.37 13.38
N SER A 262 8.31 -19.73 12.98
CA SER A 262 7.10 -19.62 13.82
C SER A 262 6.93 -18.24 14.48
N LEU A 263 7.22 -17.18 13.73
CA LEU A 263 7.04 -15.80 14.17
C LEU A 263 5.57 -15.40 14.14
N GLN A 264 5.16 -14.64 15.14
CA GLN A 264 3.82 -14.05 15.19
C GLN A 264 3.68 -12.85 14.25
N GLU A 265 4.78 -12.14 13.98
CA GLU A 265 4.82 -10.90 13.20
C GLU A 265 5.87 -11.00 12.10
N LEU A 266 5.66 -10.28 11.00
CA LEU A 266 6.63 -10.21 9.91
C LEU A 266 7.83 -9.33 10.28
N GLU A 267 9.00 -9.67 9.76
CA GLU A 267 10.25 -8.93 10.04
C GLU A 267 10.95 -8.51 8.73
N PRO A 268 10.40 -7.54 7.97
CA PRO A 268 10.93 -7.13 6.65
C PRO A 268 12.39 -6.66 6.68
N ALA A 269 12.87 -6.16 7.81
CA ALA A 269 14.27 -5.77 7.99
C ALA A 269 15.26 -6.95 7.86
N ARG A 270 14.81 -8.20 8.08
CA ARG A 270 15.65 -9.41 8.10
C ARG A 270 15.80 -10.13 6.75
N LEU A 271 15.22 -9.58 5.67
CA LEU A 271 15.41 -10.04 4.28
C LEU A 271 16.89 -10.09 3.80
#